data_AF-A0AB73P3Z9-F1
#
_entry.id   AF-A0AB73P3Z9-F1
#
_cell.length_a   1.000
_cell.length_b   1.000
_cell.length_c   1.000
_cell.angle_alpha   90.00
_cell.angle_beta   90.00
_cell.angle_gamma   90.00
#
_symmetry.space_group_name_H-M   'P 1'
#
loop_
_entity.id
_entity.type
_entity.pdbx_description
1 polymer ?
#
loop_
_entity_poly.entity_id
_entity_poly.type
_entity_poly.pdbx_seq_one_letter_code
_entity_poly.pdbx_strand_id
1 'polypeptide(L)'
;MVKRGCLYRVGQFFLVLFLVWFVLTLFFVIKNQFSTNFKDLSKDNQIVLQEMEDYYKAYKKKKIWAGYDLNKYSFLAVNGRGGEAYLINPKESVDSIFAKEIKMPSDFEVKVYRIAAMSPSLYKTYGLEKFNLLDVCNNEVFYLRYNKDRNIDDGNYDSYHFITFLSHEAFHNQVQPSWGNEGLGGRFSTESLTDKDKRILAIRYDILQNIQEEIWKETANLDILKENIKKYIVESEKLEKSNPTYFKDETMAETFEGTANYVSSKASKAANYKYNVTCFSDSKGQKIEHIPFNKLMPLIEDGKMDISRISSDWVYASGGLWCEVLDKLGNTNWQIQLNNQTTEKPVTLYDLIKETIG
;
A
#
# COMPACT_ATOMS: atom_id res chain seq x y z
N MET A 1 -1.68 -36.97 47.60
CA MET A 1 -3.15 -36.74 47.64
C MET A 1 -3.43 -35.26 47.35
N VAL A 2 -3.55 -34.88 46.07
CA VAL A 2 -3.98 -33.50 45.71
C VAL A 2 -5.44 -33.36 46.15
N LYS A 3 -5.73 -32.39 47.02
CA LYS A 3 -7.03 -32.19 47.66
C LYS A 3 -8.12 -32.03 46.58
N ARG A 4 -9.08 -32.98 46.50
CA ARG A 4 -10.25 -32.95 45.59
C ARG A 4 -10.99 -31.60 45.57
N GLY A 5 -10.98 -30.85 46.69
CA GLY A 5 -11.57 -29.51 46.77
C GLY A 5 -10.85 -28.41 45.97
N CYS A 6 -9.55 -28.55 45.70
CA CYS A 6 -8.80 -27.60 44.86
C CYS A 6 -9.17 -27.78 43.38
N LEU A 7 -9.22 -29.04 42.91
CA LEU A 7 -9.66 -29.40 41.56
C LEU A 7 -11.10 -28.96 41.27
N TYR A 8 -12.00 -29.06 42.26
CA TYR A 8 -13.39 -28.61 42.12
C TYR A 8 -13.51 -27.08 41.97
N ARG A 9 -12.75 -26.30 42.76
CA ARG A 9 -12.72 -24.84 42.65
C ARG A 9 -12.10 -24.36 41.34
N VAL A 10 -11.05 -25.05 40.88
CA VAL A 10 -10.43 -24.79 39.58
C VAL A 10 -11.40 -25.12 38.44
N GLY A 11 -12.12 -26.25 38.51
CA GLY A 11 -13.14 -26.60 37.53
C GLY A 11 -14.33 -25.63 37.49
N GLN A 12 -14.80 -25.19 38.65
CA GLN A 12 -15.84 -24.15 38.75
C GLN A 12 -15.37 -22.82 38.16
N PHE A 13 -14.12 -22.43 38.40
CA PHE A 13 -13.54 -21.23 37.81
C PHE A 13 -13.51 -21.31 36.27
N PHE A 14 -13.05 -22.42 35.70
CA PHE A 14 -13.06 -22.61 34.24
C PHE A 14 -14.48 -22.65 33.66
N LEU A 15 -15.44 -23.25 34.37
CA LEU A 15 -16.84 -23.26 33.94
C LEU A 15 -17.43 -21.84 33.91
N VAL A 16 -17.15 -21.02 34.93
CA VAL A 16 -17.60 -19.62 34.97
C VAL A 16 -16.98 -18.83 33.82
N LEU A 17 -15.67 -18.98 33.57
CA LEU A 17 -15.01 -18.33 32.44
C LEU A 17 -15.60 -18.75 31.09
N PHE A 18 -15.87 -20.06 30.92
CA PHE A 18 -16.50 -20.57 29.71
C PHE A 18 -17.91 -19.99 29.51
N LEU A 19 -18.73 -19.94 30.57
CA LEU A 19 -20.08 -19.37 30.50
C LEU A 19 -20.04 -17.87 30.15
N VAL A 20 -19.14 -17.10 30.75
CA VAL A 20 -18.95 -15.69 30.41
C VAL A 20 -18.55 -15.54 28.94
N TRP A 21 -17.56 -16.31 28.48
CA TRP A 21 -17.13 -16.30 27.08
C TRP A 21 -18.25 -16.70 26.12
N PHE A 22 -19.04 -17.71 26.47
CA PHE A 22 -20.17 -18.19 25.67
C PHE A 22 -21.26 -17.13 25.56
N VAL A 23 -21.66 -16.51 26.68
CA VAL A 23 -22.67 -15.44 26.70
C VAL A 23 -22.20 -14.22 25.90
N LEU A 24 -20.93 -13.83 26.03
CA LEU A 24 -20.35 -12.74 25.23
C LEU A 24 -20.37 -13.07 23.74
N THR A 25 -19.91 -14.27 23.37
CA THR A 25 -19.92 -14.71 21.97
C THR A 25 -21.33 -14.70 21.40
N LEU A 26 -22.31 -15.24 22.14
CA LEU A 26 -23.71 -15.25 21.74
C LEU A 26 -24.27 -13.83 21.58
N PHE A 27 -23.95 -12.92 22.49
CA PHE A 27 -24.34 -11.51 22.39
C PHE A 27 -23.84 -10.87 21.08
N PHE A 28 -22.55 -11.06 20.74
CA PHE A 28 -21.99 -10.51 19.50
C PHE A 28 -22.58 -11.15 18.25
N VAL A 29 -22.85 -12.46 18.26
CA VAL A 29 -23.53 -13.17 17.16
C VAL A 29 -24.94 -12.63 16.95
N ILE A 30 -25.72 -12.48 18.02
CA ILE A 30 -27.09 -11.94 17.95
C ILE A 30 -27.07 -10.49 17.47
N LYS A 31 -26.20 -9.64 18.05
CA LYS A 31 -26.01 -8.25 17.61
C LYS A 31 -25.67 -8.17 16.12
N ASN A 32 -24.85 -9.10 15.61
CA ASN A 32 -24.46 -9.14 14.21
C ASN A 32 -25.63 -9.38 13.24
N GLN A 33 -26.80 -9.85 13.72
CA GLN A 33 -27.98 -10.07 12.87
C GLN A 33 -28.83 -8.81 12.64
N PHE A 34 -28.60 -7.72 13.36
CA PHE A 34 -29.32 -6.44 13.26
C PHE A 34 -28.52 -5.39 12.48
N SER A 35 -29.13 -4.26 12.10
CA SER A 35 -28.43 -3.16 11.38
C SER A 35 -27.68 -3.66 10.15
N THR A 36 -28.45 -4.27 9.23
CA THR A 36 -27.92 -4.99 8.07
C THR A 36 -28.01 -4.18 6.78
N ASN A 37 -28.40 -2.91 6.83
CA ASN A 37 -28.31 -2.03 5.67
C ASN A 37 -27.03 -1.21 5.74
N PHE A 38 -26.45 -0.88 4.59
CA PHE A 38 -25.27 -0.03 4.49
C PHE A 38 -25.39 1.28 5.30
N LYS A 39 -26.57 1.92 5.26
CA LYS A 39 -26.84 3.16 5.99
C LYS A 39 -26.85 3.01 7.52
N ASP A 40 -26.99 1.79 8.02
CA ASP A 40 -26.97 1.50 9.46
C ASP A 40 -25.54 1.34 10.01
N LEU A 41 -24.53 1.28 9.13
CA LEU A 41 -23.13 1.15 9.53
C LEU A 41 -22.57 2.48 10.06
N SER A 42 -21.47 2.44 10.80
CA SER A 42 -20.76 3.67 11.18
C SER A 42 -20.27 4.43 9.94
N LYS A 43 -20.13 5.76 10.06
CA LYS A 43 -19.64 6.59 8.95
C LYS A 43 -18.28 6.11 8.42
N ASP A 44 -17.38 5.76 9.32
CA ASP A 44 -16.04 5.27 8.98
C ASP A 44 -16.11 4.02 8.09
N ASN A 45 -16.98 3.07 8.43
CA ASN A 45 -17.15 1.85 7.63
C ASN A 45 -17.86 2.12 6.30
N GLN A 46 -18.81 3.07 6.30
CA GLN A 46 -19.46 3.51 5.05
C GLN A 46 -18.43 4.10 4.08
N ILE A 47 -17.50 4.92 4.58
CA ILE A 47 -16.42 5.52 3.78
C ILE A 47 -15.52 4.44 3.18
N VAL A 48 -15.03 3.51 4.00
CA VAL A 48 -14.17 2.39 3.53
C VAL A 48 -14.85 1.56 2.43
N LEU A 49 -16.13 1.22 2.61
CA LEU A 49 -16.88 0.45 1.62
C LEU A 49 -17.22 1.27 0.36
N GLN A 50 -17.45 2.58 0.50
CA GLN A 50 -17.63 3.49 -0.63
C GLN A 50 -16.35 3.62 -1.45
N GLU A 51 -15.19 3.77 -0.81
CA GLU A 51 -13.89 3.84 -1.50
C GLU A 51 -13.61 2.59 -2.33
N MET A 52 -13.91 1.41 -1.80
CA MET A 52 -13.80 0.15 -2.53
C MET A 52 -14.72 0.13 -3.76
N GLU A 53 -15.96 0.58 -3.61
CA GLU A 53 -16.91 0.65 -4.72
C GLU A 53 -16.46 1.65 -5.79
N ASP A 54 -16.03 2.85 -5.38
CA ASP A 54 -15.59 3.90 -6.30
C ASP A 54 -14.37 3.44 -7.09
N TYR A 55 -13.41 2.81 -6.41
CA TYR A 55 -12.27 2.16 -7.05
C TYR A 55 -12.72 1.11 -8.07
N TYR A 56 -13.65 0.21 -7.73
CA TYR A 56 -14.12 -0.83 -8.65
C TYR A 56 -14.82 -0.26 -9.88
N LYS A 57 -15.74 0.71 -9.70
CA LYS A 57 -16.41 1.39 -10.81
C LYS A 57 -15.42 2.09 -11.73
N ALA A 58 -14.40 2.73 -11.18
CA ALA A 58 -13.36 3.41 -11.94
C ALA A 58 -12.42 2.43 -12.66
N TYR A 59 -12.00 1.36 -12.00
CA TYR A 59 -11.11 0.33 -12.55
C TYR A 59 -11.70 -0.34 -13.81
N LYS A 60 -13.01 -0.58 -13.82
CA LYS A 60 -13.73 -1.11 -15.00
C LYS A 60 -13.60 -0.22 -16.24
N LYS A 61 -13.47 1.10 -16.06
CA LYS A 61 -13.32 2.06 -17.14
C LYS A 61 -11.86 2.20 -17.57
N LYS A 62 -10.94 2.19 -16.61
CA LYS A 62 -9.51 2.35 -16.86
C LYS A 62 -8.71 1.54 -15.85
N LYS A 63 -7.99 0.54 -16.34
CA LYS A 63 -7.03 -0.23 -15.54
C LYS A 63 -5.91 0.68 -15.04
N ILE A 64 -5.48 0.45 -13.81
CA ILE A 64 -4.37 1.19 -13.20
C ILE A 64 -3.01 0.55 -13.47
N TRP A 65 -2.98 -0.78 -13.65
CA TRP A 65 -1.78 -1.55 -13.98
C TRP A 65 -2.16 -2.83 -14.74
N ALA A 66 -1.31 -3.27 -15.67
CA ALA A 66 -1.51 -4.49 -16.44
C ALA A 66 -1.47 -5.74 -15.54
N GLY A 67 -2.57 -6.49 -15.45
CA GLY A 67 -2.64 -7.73 -14.67
C GLY A 67 -3.02 -7.56 -13.19
N TYR A 68 -3.08 -6.33 -12.69
CA TYR A 68 -3.54 -6.02 -11.32
C TYR A 68 -5.04 -5.72 -11.31
N ASP A 69 -5.81 -6.39 -10.45
CA ASP A 69 -7.25 -6.15 -10.28
C ASP A 69 -7.69 -6.57 -8.87
N LEU A 70 -7.99 -5.59 -8.01
CA LEU A 70 -8.50 -5.88 -6.66
C LEU A 70 -9.80 -6.69 -6.71
N ASN A 71 -10.63 -6.58 -7.75
CA ASN A 71 -11.89 -7.34 -7.83
C ASN A 71 -11.69 -8.86 -7.87
N LYS A 72 -10.51 -9.35 -8.24
CA LYS A 72 -10.22 -10.79 -8.33
C LYS A 72 -10.07 -11.45 -6.96
N TYR A 73 -9.94 -10.67 -5.90
CA TYR A 73 -9.65 -11.18 -4.56
C TYR A 73 -10.76 -10.82 -3.56
N SER A 74 -10.78 -11.54 -2.45
CA SER A 74 -11.60 -11.20 -1.29
C SER A 74 -10.78 -10.36 -0.33
N PHE A 75 -11.43 -9.47 0.42
CA PHE A 75 -10.75 -8.63 1.42
C PHE A 75 -11.43 -8.74 2.77
N LEU A 76 -10.64 -8.62 3.84
CA LEU A 76 -11.16 -8.46 5.18
C LEU A 76 -10.72 -7.10 5.72
N ALA A 77 -11.65 -6.14 5.74
CA ALA A 77 -11.42 -4.84 6.37
C ALA A 77 -11.84 -4.89 7.84
N VAL A 78 -10.96 -4.53 8.77
CA VAL A 78 -11.24 -4.56 10.21
C VAL A 78 -11.00 -3.20 10.85
N ASN A 79 -12.05 -2.65 11.45
CA ASN A 79 -12.00 -1.38 12.16
C ASN A 79 -11.33 -1.58 13.53
N GLY A 80 -10.10 -1.12 13.67
CA GLY A 80 -9.30 -1.23 14.89
C GLY A 80 -8.99 -2.66 15.31
N ARG A 81 -8.61 -2.83 16.58
CA ARG A 81 -8.36 -4.15 17.18
C ARG A 81 -9.64 -4.65 17.83
N GLY A 82 -10.20 -5.76 17.36
CA GLY A 82 -11.43 -6.32 17.92
C GLY A 82 -12.71 -5.57 17.55
N GLY A 83 -12.64 -4.61 16.62
CA GLY A 83 -13.83 -3.93 16.14
C GLY A 83 -14.53 -4.69 15.02
N GLU A 84 -15.37 -3.96 14.29
CA GLU A 84 -16.20 -4.54 13.24
C GLU A 84 -15.36 -4.97 12.05
N ALA A 85 -15.68 -6.14 11.50
CA ALA A 85 -14.97 -6.75 10.39
C ALA A 85 -15.90 -6.98 9.21
N TYR A 86 -15.43 -6.66 8.01
CA TYR A 86 -16.18 -6.73 6.76
C TYR A 86 -15.43 -7.59 5.76
N LEU A 87 -16.00 -8.74 5.43
CA LEU A 87 -15.56 -9.60 4.33
C LEU A 87 -16.18 -9.06 3.04
N ILE A 88 -15.33 -8.56 2.15
CA ILE A 88 -15.68 -7.87 0.91
C ILE A 88 -15.35 -8.80 -0.26
N ASN A 89 -16.29 -8.92 -1.19
CA ASN A 89 -16.23 -9.73 -2.42
C ASN A 89 -15.78 -11.18 -2.21
N PRO A 90 -16.39 -11.93 -1.27
CA PRO A 90 -16.06 -13.34 -1.08
C PRO A 90 -16.22 -14.13 -2.38
N LYS A 91 -15.26 -15.01 -2.66
CA LYS A 91 -15.27 -15.93 -3.82
C LYS A 91 -16.01 -17.23 -3.54
N GLU A 92 -16.01 -17.65 -2.29
CA GLU A 92 -16.72 -18.82 -1.81
C GLU A 92 -18.00 -18.43 -1.08
N SER A 93 -18.96 -19.35 -1.00
CA SER A 93 -20.20 -19.14 -0.25
C SER A 93 -19.91 -18.91 1.23
N VAL A 94 -20.48 -17.85 1.80
CA VAL A 94 -20.33 -17.52 3.22
C VAL A 94 -21.46 -18.17 4.02
N ASP A 95 -21.23 -19.41 4.47
CA ASP A 95 -22.14 -20.13 5.37
C ASP A 95 -21.58 -20.15 6.80
N SER A 96 -21.90 -19.13 7.57
CA SER A 96 -21.43 -18.98 8.95
C SER A 96 -22.44 -18.24 9.80
N ILE A 97 -22.73 -18.79 10.99
CA ILE A 97 -23.58 -18.13 12.00
C ILE A 97 -22.98 -16.81 12.49
N PHE A 98 -21.66 -16.63 12.31
CA PHE A 98 -20.94 -15.42 12.69
C PHE A 98 -20.95 -14.37 11.59
N ALA A 99 -21.42 -14.69 10.39
CA ALA A 99 -21.46 -13.79 9.25
C ALA A 99 -22.88 -13.28 8.99
N LYS A 100 -23.00 -12.05 8.52
CA LYS A 100 -24.27 -11.49 8.06
C LYS A 100 -24.05 -10.62 6.84
N GLU A 101 -24.77 -10.93 5.77
CA GLU A 101 -24.76 -10.11 4.56
C GLU A 101 -25.30 -8.71 4.86
N ILE A 102 -24.57 -7.70 4.37
CA ILE A 102 -24.99 -6.32 4.41
C ILE A 102 -25.69 -6.00 3.09
N LYS A 103 -26.89 -5.41 3.19
CA LYS A 103 -27.63 -4.87 2.07
C LYS A 103 -26.95 -3.59 1.59
N MET A 104 -26.11 -3.73 0.59
CA MET A 104 -25.43 -2.63 -0.10
C MET A 104 -26.44 -1.83 -0.95
N PRO A 105 -26.16 -0.55 -1.25
CA PRO A 105 -26.95 0.20 -2.22
C PRO A 105 -27.05 -0.54 -3.56
N SER A 106 -28.17 -0.37 -4.28
CA SER A 106 -28.44 -1.15 -5.50
C SER A 106 -27.48 -0.84 -6.66
N ASP A 107 -26.82 0.30 -6.62
CA ASP A 107 -25.82 0.72 -7.60
C ASP A 107 -24.40 0.30 -7.20
N PHE A 108 -24.23 -0.42 -6.08
CA PHE A 108 -22.96 -0.97 -5.65
C PHE A 108 -22.80 -2.38 -6.20
N GLU A 109 -21.57 -2.69 -6.62
CA GLU A 109 -21.18 -4.00 -7.11
C GLU A 109 -20.46 -4.81 -6.03
N VAL A 110 -19.92 -4.16 -4.99
CA VAL A 110 -19.32 -4.84 -3.84
C VAL A 110 -20.35 -5.71 -3.12
N LYS A 111 -19.97 -6.96 -2.82
CA LYS A 111 -20.71 -7.84 -1.92
C LYS A 111 -20.04 -7.87 -0.56
N VAL A 112 -20.79 -7.61 0.51
CA VAL A 112 -20.21 -7.42 1.85
C VAL A 112 -20.90 -8.27 2.89
N TYR A 113 -20.11 -8.97 3.70
CA TYR A 113 -20.57 -9.67 4.90
C TYR A 113 -19.89 -9.07 6.14
N ARG A 114 -20.68 -8.69 7.14
CA ARG A 114 -20.16 -8.33 8.46
C ARG A 114 -19.90 -9.60 9.27
N ILE A 115 -18.69 -9.73 9.79
CA ILE A 115 -18.26 -10.83 10.63
C ILE A 115 -18.31 -10.36 12.09
N ALA A 116 -19.01 -11.12 12.94
CA ALA A 116 -19.14 -10.82 14.37
C ALA A 116 -17.75 -10.76 15.02
N ALA A 117 -17.49 -9.76 15.87
CA ALA A 117 -16.18 -9.52 16.48
C ALA A 117 -15.60 -10.77 17.18
N MET A 118 -16.43 -11.55 17.88
CA MET A 118 -16.03 -12.79 18.56
C MET A 118 -16.03 -14.03 17.66
N SER A 119 -16.05 -13.86 16.34
CA SER A 119 -15.93 -14.97 15.39
C SER A 119 -14.57 -15.64 15.54
N PRO A 120 -14.51 -16.99 15.64
CA PRO A 120 -13.24 -17.72 15.65
C PRO A 120 -12.33 -17.38 14.46
N SER A 121 -12.92 -17.09 13.29
CA SER A 121 -12.17 -16.71 12.08
C SER A 121 -11.40 -15.38 12.25
N LEU A 122 -11.81 -14.51 13.18
CA LEU A 122 -11.14 -13.23 13.42
C LEU A 122 -10.04 -13.30 14.48
N TYR A 123 -9.92 -14.36 15.28
CA TYR A 123 -8.95 -14.41 16.37
C TYR A 123 -7.50 -14.26 15.91
N LYS A 124 -7.18 -14.77 14.70
CA LYS A 124 -5.87 -14.55 14.08
C LYS A 124 -5.56 -13.06 13.92
N THR A 125 -6.57 -12.25 13.58
CA THR A 125 -6.39 -10.81 13.34
C THR A 125 -5.96 -10.02 14.57
N TYR A 126 -6.11 -10.53 15.80
CA TYR A 126 -5.78 -9.76 17.01
C TYR A 126 -4.28 -9.62 17.26
N GLY A 127 -3.50 -10.62 16.87
CA GLY A 127 -2.04 -10.62 16.98
C GLY A 127 -1.32 -10.13 15.74
N LEU A 128 -2.02 -9.97 14.61
CA LEU A 128 -1.41 -9.68 13.32
C LEU A 128 -1.08 -8.19 13.14
N GLU A 129 -0.07 -7.96 12.30
CA GLU A 129 0.24 -6.65 11.74
C GLU A 129 -0.85 -6.18 10.77
N LYS A 130 -0.71 -4.97 10.22
CA LYS A 130 -1.82 -4.27 9.55
C LYS A 130 -2.34 -4.96 8.30
N PHE A 131 -1.48 -5.67 7.55
CA PHE A 131 -1.83 -6.36 6.32
C PHE A 131 -1.30 -7.79 6.32
N ASN A 132 -2.13 -8.77 5.95
CA ASN A 132 -1.77 -10.19 5.90
C ASN A 132 -2.68 -10.97 4.92
N LEU A 133 -2.24 -12.14 4.48
CA LEU A 133 -3.09 -13.14 3.84
C LEU A 133 -3.70 -14.07 4.90
N LEU A 134 -5.02 -14.27 4.88
CA LEU A 134 -5.74 -15.11 5.84
C LEU A 134 -6.83 -15.94 5.17
N ASP A 135 -7.29 -16.99 5.85
CA ASP A 135 -8.56 -17.64 5.55
C ASP A 135 -9.65 -17.13 6.50
N VAL A 136 -10.77 -16.66 5.94
CA VAL A 136 -11.94 -16.19 6.69
C VAL A 136 -13.20 -16.74 6.04
N CYS A 137 -13.93 -17.58 6.77
CA CYS A 137 -15.12 -18.27 6.23
C CYS A 137 -14.83 -18.98 4.90
N ASN A 138 -13.74 -19.75 4.82
CA ASN A 138 -13.27 -20.48 3.63
C ASN A 138 -12.88 -19.59 2.45
N ASN A 139 -12.66 -18.30 2.67
CA ASN A 139 -12.16 -17.38 1.66
C ASN A 139 -10.74 -16.98 2.01
N GLU A 140 -9.81 -17.16 1.07
CA GLU A 140 -8.53 -16.49 1.12
C GLU A 140 -8.74 -14.98 0.93
N VAL A 141 -8.26 -14.19 1.90
CA VAL A 141 -8.49 -12.75 1.97
C VAL A 141 -7.18 -12.00 2.15
N PHE A 142 -7.10 -10.83 1.52
CA PHE A 142 -6.22 -9.77 1.97
C PHE A 142 -6.85 -9.06 3.16
N TYR A 143 -6.23 -9.19 4.32
CA TYR A 143 -6.62 -8.51 5.55
C TYR A 143 -6.05 -7.11 5.60
N LEU A 144 -6.86 -6.12 5.98
CA LEU A 144 -6.40 -4.78 6.32
C LEU A 144 -7.06 -4.26 7.60
N ARG A 145 -6.25 -3.88 8.58
CA ARG A 145 -6.70 -3.12 9.74
C ARG A 145 -6.70 -1.62 9.47
N TYR A 146 -7.83 -0.96 9.69
CA TYR A 146 -7.95 0.49 9.55
C TYR A 146 -8.45 1.15 10.84
N ASN A 147 -8.16 2.43 11.02
CA ASN A 147 -8.72 3.29 12.06
C ASN A 147 -9.01 4.67 11.45
N LYS A 148 -10.01 5.34 12.01
CA LYS A 148 -10.48 6.65 11.52
C LYS A 148 -9.35 7.67 11.30
N ASP A 149 -8.59 7.98 12.34
CA ASP A 149 -7.64 9.11 12.31
C ASP A 149 -6.46 8.92 11.35
N ARG A 150 -6.20 7.69 10.88
CA ARG A 150 -5.03 7.36 10.07
C ARG A 150 -5.36 6.91 8.66
N ASN A 151 -6.53 6.31 8.47
CA ASN A 151 -6.89 5.66 7.22
C ASN A 151 -8.07 6.35 6.52
N ILE A 152 -8.72 7.32 7.18
CA ILE A 152 -9.95 7.96 6.68
C ILE A 152 -9.85 9.48 6.84
N ASP A 153 -9.76 9.97 8.07
CA ASP A 153 -9.72 11.40 8.41
C ASP A 153 -8.26 11.90 8.57
N ASP A 154 -7.39 11.49 7.65
CA ASP A 154 -5.94 11.71 7.72
C ASP A 154 -5.46 13.10 7.23
N GLY A 155 -6.39 13.94 6.77
CA GLY A 155 -6.07 15.28 6.25
C GLY A 155 -5.67 15.32 4.77
N ASN A 156 -5.77 14.21 4.05
CA ASN A 156 -5.28 13.97 2.68
C ASN A 156 -3.77 13.72 2.60
N TYR A 157 -3.34 13.18 1.47
CA TYR A 157 -1.94 12.93 1.12
C TYR A 157 -1.24 11.90 2.00
N ASP A 158 -1.98 11.05 2.72
CA ASP A 158 -1.42 9.99 3.55
C ASP A 158 -1.34 8.67 2.78
N SER A 159 -0.16 8.07 2.76
CA SER A 159 0.05 6.73 2.20
C SER A 159 -0.69 5.65 3.00
N TYR A 160 -1.05 5.95 4.25
CA TYR A 160 -1.86 5.07 5.10
C TYR A 160 -3.36 5.19 4.86
N HIS A 161 -3.85 6.11 4.02
CA HIS A 161 -5.27 6.15 3.67
C HIS A 161 -5.76 4.79 3.15
N PHE A 162 -7.01 4.40 3.43
CA PHE A 162 -7.46 3.01 3.32
C PHE A 162 -7.19 2.40 1.94
N ILE A 163 -7.77 2.96 0.86
CA ILE A 163 -7.56 2.43 -0.50
C ILE A 163 -6.11 2.58 -0.98
N THR A 164 -5.43 3.64 -0.56
CA THR A 164 -4.03 3.92 -0.88
C THR A 164 -3.14 2.80 -0.36
N PHE A 165 -3.23 2.50 0.94
CA PHE A 165 -2.43 1.46 1.58
C PHE A 165 -2.85 0.06 1.12
N LEU A 166 -4.15 -0.20 0.99
CA LEU A 166 -4.65 -1.49 0.52
C LEU A 166 -4.08 -1.84 -0.86
N SER A 167 -4.13 -0.88 -1.79
CA SER A 167 -3.70 -1.11 -3.16
C SER A 167 -2.18 -1.30 -3.25
N HIS A 168 -1.40 -0.56 -2.45
CA HIS A 168 0.04 -0.74 -2.27
C HIS A 168 0.39 -2.19 -1.90
N GLU A 169 -0.13 -2.64 -0.76
CA GLU A 169 0.18 -3.96 -0.20
C GLU A 169 -0.35 -5.08 -1.09
N ALA A 170 -1.55 -4.93 -1.65
CA ALA A 170 -2.10 -5.89 -2.59
C ALA A 170 -1.23 -5.98 -3.86
N PHE A 171 -0.58 -4.91 -4.31
CA PHE A 171 0.29 -4.95 -5.48
C PHE A 171 1.53 -5.79 -5.25
N HIS A 172 2.18 -5.62 -4.09
CA HIS A 172 3.30 -6.47 -3.65
C HIS A 172 2.94 -7.96 -3.62
N ASN A 173 1.67 -8.30 -3.38
CA ASN A 173 1.22 -9.69 -3.26
C ASN A 173 0.59 -10.26 -4.53
N GLN A 174 0.15 -9.42 -5.47
CA GLN A 174 -0.56 -9.89 -6.68
C GLN A 174 0.30 -9.88 -7.94
N VAL A 175 1.21 -8.91 -8.06
CA VAL A 175 1.97 -8.69 -9.30
C VAL A 175 3.44 -9.02 -9.10
N GLN A 176 4.05 -8.41 -8.09
CA GLN A 176 5.48 -8.47 -7.88
C GLN A 176 6.05 -9.84 -7.46
N PRO A 177 5.29 -10.82 -6.91
CA PRO A 177 5.85 -12.15 -6.66
C PRO A 177 6.37 -12.82 -7.94
N SER A 178 5.74 -12.53 -9.07
CA SER A 178 6.15 -13.06 -10.38
C SER A 178 7.51 -12.54 -10.86
N TRP A 179 8.01 -11.43 -10.30
CA TRP A 179 9.28 -10.82 -10.69
C TRP A 179 10.49 -11.58 -10.12
N GLY A 180 10.27 -12.43 -9.10
CA GLY A 180 11.30 -13.25 -8.47
C GLY A 180 12.36 -12.47 -7.67
N ASN A 181 12.07 -11.22 -7.33
CA ASN A 181 13.00 -10.29 -6.67
C ASN A 181 12.47 -9.75 -5.34
N GLU A 182 11.56 -10.48 -4.69
CA GLU A 182 10.93 -10.09 -3.41
C GLU A 182 11.94 -9.76 -2.30
N GLY A 183 13.13 -10.37 -2.32
CA GLY A 183 14.22 -10.09 -1.38
C GLY A 183 15.16 -8.96 -1.79
N LEU A 184 14.96 -8.35 -2.95
CA LEU A 184 15.77 -7.26 -3.51
C LEU A 184 15.02 -5.91 -3.49
N GLY A 185 13.71 -5.93 -3.31
CA GLY A 185 12.90 -4.73 -3.07
C GLY A 185 12.93 -4.34 -1.59
N GLY A 186 13.05 -3.04 -1.31
CA GLY A 186 12.91 -2.50 0.06
C GLY A 186 14.13 -1.73 0.56
N ARG A 187 14.34 -1.76 1.87
CA ARG A 187 15.37 -0.94 2.54
C ARG A 187 16.77 -1.43 2.21
N PHE A 188 17.64 -0.50 1.85
CA PHE A 188 19.06 -0.72 1.58
C PHE A 188 19.93 0.21 2.45
N SER A 189 21.22 -0.14 2.55
CA SER A 189 22.17 0.61 3.36
C SER A 189 22.67 1.87 2.64
N THR A 190 22.68 2.98 3.36
CA THR A 190 23.29 4.25 2.92
C THR A 190 24.71 4.44 3.47
N GLU A 191 25.25 3.47 4.20
CA GLU A 191 26.56 3.58 4.86
C GLU A 191 27.73 3.61 3.87
N SER A 192 27.55 3.03 2.68
CA SER A 192 28.59 3.01 1.63
C SER A 192 28.75 4.35 0.90
N LEU A 193 27.87 5.32 1.14
CA LEU A 193 27.88 6.60 0.44
C LEU A 193 29.06 7.48 0.86
N THR A 194 29.98 7.70 -0.07
CA THR A 194 31.07 8.66 0.08
C THR A 194 30.59 10.09 -0.13
N ASP A 195 31.39 11.09 0.24
CA ASP A 195 31.05 12.50 -0.04
C ASP A 195 30.96 12.80 -1.54
N LYS A 196 31.68 12.02 -2.37
CA LYS A 196 31.55 12.10 -3.83
C LYS A 196 30.17 11.60 -4.27
N ASP A 197 29.71 10.48 -3.73
CA ASP A 197 28.41 9.91 -4.06
C ASP A 197 27.27 10.84 -3.61
N LYS A 198 27.37 11.40 -2.39
CA LYS A 198 26.42 12.40 -1.88
C LYS A 198 26.30 13.62 -2.80
N ARG A 199 27.41 14.12 -3.35
CA ARG A 199 27.37 15.21 -4.35
C ARG A 199 26.66 14.80 -5.63
N ILE A 200 26.87 13.57 -6.11
CA ILE A 200 26.15 13.05 -7.28
C ILE A 200 24.65 12.95 -6.98
N LEU A 201 24.26 12.45 -5.81
CA LEU A 201 22.87 12.39 -5.37
C LEU A 201 22.21 13.78 -5.30
N ALA A 202 22.92 14.78 -4.79
CA ALA A 202 22.42 16.15 -4.75
C ALA A 202 22.08 16.67 -6.17
N ILE A 203 22.97 16.46 -7.13
CA ILE A 203 22.73 16.83 -8.53
C ILE A 203 21.56 16.03 -9.11
N ARG A 204 21.48 14.71 -8.86
CA ARG A 204 20.37 13.87 -9.31
C ARG A 204 19.03 14.38 -8.77
N TYR A 205 18.95 14.80 -7.52
CA TYR A 205 17.72 15.33 -6.93
C TYR A 205 17.35 16.73 -7.44
N ASP A 206 18.31 17.59 -7.73
CA ASP A 206 18.04 18.86 -8.42
C ASP A 206 17.47 18.62 -9.82
N ILE A 207 18.00 17.64 -10.55
CA ILE A 207 17.46 17.25 -11.86
C ILE A 207 16.07 16.62 -11.71
N LEU A 208 15.86 15.77 -10.70
CA LEU A 208 14.58 15.12 -10.44
C LEU A 208 13.49 16.14 -10.07
N GLN A 209 13.85 17.20 -9.35
CA GLN A 209 12.96 18.34 -9.11
C GLN A 209 12.50 18.99 -10.43
N ASN A 210 13.42 19.23 -11.37
CA ASN A 210 13.07 19.79 -12.68
C ASN A 210 12.17 18.84 -13.50
N ILE A 211 12.42 17.53 -13.41
CA ILE A 211 11.57 16.51 -14.05
C ILE A 211 10.16 16.55 -13.46
N GLN A 212 10.05 16.55 -12.13
CA GLN A 212 8.79 16.64 -11.40
C GLN A 212 7.98 17.87 -11.83
N GLU A 213 8.62 19.04 -11.85
CA GLU A 213 7.98 20.30 -12.26
C GLU A 213 7.51 20.26 -13.72
N GLU A 214 8.26 19.63 -14.61
CA GLU A 214 7.91 19.53 -16.03
C GLU A 214 6.73 18.58 -16.26
N ILE A 215 6.71 17.41 -15.62
CA ILE A 215 5.66 16.40 -15.88
C ILE A 215 4.26 16.85 -15.43
N TRP A 216 4.20 17.67 -14.39
CA TRP A 216 2.96 18.15 -13.78
C TRP A 216 2.47 19.49 -14.31
N LYS A 217 3.20 20.10 -15.27
CA LYS A 217 2.59 21.15 -16.09
C LYS A 217 1.38 20.60 -16.83
N GLU A 218 0.35 21.43 -16.96
CA GLU A 218 -0.84 21.13 -17.75
C GLU A 218 -0.45 20.68 -19.17
N THR A 219 0.52 21.37 -19.77
CA THR A 219 1.18 20.95 -21.01
C THR A 219 2.68 20.84 -20.76
N ALA A 220 3.18 19.60 -20.70
CA ALA A 220 4.61 19.36 -20.54
C ALA A 220 5.35 19.57 -21.87
N ASN A 221 6.51 20.20 -21.80
CA ASN A 221 7.47 20.28 -22.88
C ASN A 221 8.32 19.01 -22.88
N LEU A 222 8.03 18.12 -23.84
CA LEU A 222 8.72 16.82 -23.95
C LEU A 222 10.21 16.95 -24.25
N ASP A 223 10.66 18.02 -24.92
CA ASP A 223 12.08 18.21 -25.22
C ASP A 223 12.85 18.59 -23.95
N ILE A 224 12.31 19.51 -23.15
CA ILE A 224 12.88 19.86 -21.83
C ILE A 224 12.89 18.65 -20.90
N LEU A 225 11.79 17.89 -20.88
CA LEU A 225 11.70 16.66 -20.09
C LEU A 225 12.79 15.67 -20.49
N LYS A 226 12.93 15.37 -21.79
CA LYS A 226 13.96 14.46 -22.31
C LYS A 226 15.38 14.96 -22.02
N GLU A 227 15.63 16.26 -22.11
CA GLU A 227 16.93 16.85 -21.78
C GLU A 227 17.29 16.63 -20.31
N ASN A 228 16.35 16.88 -19.39
CA ASN A 228 16.57 16.63 -17.97
C ASN A 228 16.77 15.15 -17.66
N ILE A 229 16.02 14.25 -18.30
CA ILE A 229 16.21 12.81 -18.12
C ILE A 229 17.59 12.37 -18.61
N LYS A 230 18.08 12.88 -19.75
CA LYS A 230 19.45 12.61 -20.23
C LYS A 230 20.50 13.06 -19.22
N LYS A 231 20.34 14.25 -18.62
CA LYS A 231 21.22 14.73 -17.55
C LYS A 231 21.18 13.79 -16.34
N TYR A 232 20.00 13.34 -15.92
CA TYR A 232 19.85 12.39 -14.82
C TYR A 232 20.59 11.08 -15.10
N ILE A 233 20.44 10.52 -16.30
CA ILE A 233 21.13 9.28 -16.72
C ILE A 233 22.65 9.46 -16.63
N VAL A 234 23.21 10.57 -17.11
CA VAL A 234 24.66 10.83 -17.04
C VAL A 234 25.17 10.83 -15.59
N GLU A 235 24.44 11.43 -14.66
CA GLU A 235 24.83 11.42 -13.24
C GLU A 235 24.62 10.06 -12.59
N SER A 236 23.55 9.33 -12.95
CA SER A 236 23.32 7.95 -12.51
C SER A 236 24.44 7.00 -12.96
N GLU A 237 24.94 7.12 -14.19
CA GLU A 237 26.08 6.32 -14.66
C GLU A 237 27.40 6.64 -13.94
N LYS A 238 27.55 7.87 -13.42
CA LYS A 238 28.70 8.20 -12.55
C LYS A 238 28.57 7.50 -11.20
N LEU A 239 27.36 7.46 -10.64
CA LEU A 239 27.09 6.77 -9.37
C LEU A 239 27.25 5.26 -9.52
N GLU A 240 26.73 4.67 -10.61
CA GLU A 240 26.91 3.25 -10.92
C GLU A 240 28.40 2.87 -10.96
N LYS A 241 29.24 3.72 -11.55
CA LYS A 241 30.70 3.50 -11.61
C LYS A 241 31.39 3.69 -10.26
N SER A 242 30.95 4.64 -9.43
CA SER A 242 31.59 4.92 -8.14
C SER A 242 31.13 3.97 -7.03
N ASN A 243 29.86 3.60 -7.03
CA ASN A 243 29.23 2.76 -6.02
C ASN A 243 28.17 1.85 -6.64
N PRO A 244 28.60 0.79 -7.37
CA PRO A 244 27.71 -0.09 -8.12
C PRO A 244 26.70 -0.83 -7.25
N THR A 245 27.09 -1.20 -6.02
CA THR A 245 26.19 -1.88 -5.08
C THR A 245 25.05 -0.96 -4.66
N TYR A 246 25.37 0.25 -4.21
CA TYR A 246 24.34 1.23 -3.83
C TYR A 246 23.41 1.53 -5.01
N PHE A 247 23.97 1.75 -6.21
CA PHE A 247 23.18 2.05 -7.40
C PHE A 247 22.19 0.93 -7.74
N LYS A 248 22.65 -0.33 -7.68
CA LYS A 248 21.80 -1.50 -7.90
C LYS A 248 20.68 -1.58 -6.87
N ASP A 249 21.00 -1.40 -5.60
CA ASP A 249 20.02 -1.50 -4.52
C ASP A 249 18.98 -0.38 -4.59
N GLU A 250 19.41 0.86 -4.86
CA GLU A 250 18.53 2.01 -5.02
C GLU A 250 17.58 1.86 -6.20
N THR A 251 18.08 1.51 -7.39
CA THR A 251 17.26 1.37 -8.59
C THR A 251 16.26 0.20 -8.48
N MET A 252 16.63 -0.86 -7.77
CA MET A 252 15.72 -1.96 -7.45
C MET A 252 14.63 -1.52 -6.46
N ALA A 253 15.01 -0.80 -5.40
CA ALA A 253 14.06 -0.28 -4.42
C ALA A 253 13.08 0.74 -5.05
N GLU A 254 13.57 1.65 -5.90
CA GLU A 254 12.72 2.55 -6.70
C GLU A 254 11.75 1.78 -7.58
N THR A 255 12.21 0.69 -8.19
CA THR A 255 11.35 -0.16 -9.04
C THR A 255 10.26 -0.84 -8.22
N PHE A 256 10.62 -1.44 -7.09
CA PHE A 256 9.69 -2.23 -6.29
C PHE A 256 8.69 -1.34 -5.54
N GLU A 257 9.19 -0.39 -4.75
CA GLU A 257 8.35 0.48 -3.92
C GLU A 257 7.68 1.59 -4.73
N GLY A 258 8.37 2.10 -5.75
CA GLY A 258 7.83 3.15 -6.61
C GLY A 258 6.69 2.69 -7.50
N THR A 259 6.73 1.46 -8.02
CA THR A 259 5.60 0.91 -8.80
C THR A 259 4.38 0.62 -7.92
N ALA A 260 4.59 0.11 -6.70
CA ALA A 260 3.53 -0.04 -5.70
C ALA A 260 2.93 1.33 -5.35
N ASN A 261 3.75 2.34 -5.09
CA ASN A 261 3.31 3.70 -4.80
C ASN A 261 2.59 4.38 -5.99
N TYR A 262 3.02 4.10 -7.22
CA TYR A 262 2.30 4.52 -8.43
C TYR A 262 0.90 3.89 -8.50
N VAL A 263 0.79 2.60 -8.22
CA VAL A 263 -0.51 1.90 -8.12
C VAL A 263 -1.39 2.54 -7.05
N SER A 264 -0.82 2.86 -5.89
CA SER A 264 -1.50 3.57 -4.80
C SER A 264 -2.07 4.90 -5.28
N SER A 265 -1.26 5.75 -5.91
CA SER A 265 -1.69 7.03 -6.50
C SER A 265 -2.86 6.86 -7.49
N LYS A 266 -2.79 5.88 -8.40
CA LYS A 266 -3.88 5.64 -9.36
C LYS A 266 -5.14 5.12 -8.68
N ALA A 267 -5.02 4.26 -7.65
CA ALA A 267 -6.14 3.73 -6.89
C ALA A 267 -6.82 4.82 -6.04
N SER A 268 -6.04 5.67 -5.37
CA SER A 268 -6.53 6.83 -4.63
C SER A 268 -7.30 7.77 -5.53
N LYS A 269 -6.75 8.10 -6.71
CA LYS A 269 -7.45 8.92 -7.71
C LYS A 269 -8.76 8.29 -8.17
N ALA A 270 -8.79 6.97 -8.36
CA ALA A 270 -9.98 6.22 -8.73
C ALA A 270 -11.07 6.28 -7.64
N ALA A 271 -10.68 6.29 -6.37
CA ALA A 271 -11.55 6.43 -5.20
C ALA A 271 -11.75 7.89 -4.75
N ASN A 272 -11.39 8.88 -5.58
CA ASN A 272 -11.53 10.31 -5.29
C ASN A 272 -10.79 10.78 -4.01
N TYR A 273 -9.70 10.11 -3.64
CA TYR A 273 -8.78 10.53 -2.58
C TYR A 273 -7.58 11.29 -3.17
N LYS A 274 -7.15 12.35 -2.47
CA LYS A 274 -6.02 13.17 -2.87
C LYS A 274 -4.71 12.53 -2.41
N TYR A 275 -4.10 11.76 -3.30
CA TYR A 275 -2.77 11.18 -3.11
C TYR A 275 -2.06 11.13 -4.46
N ASN A 276 -0.81 11.58 -4.47
CA ASN A 276 0.08 11.56 -5.62
C ASN A 276 1.34 10.78 -5.24
N VAL A 277 2.12 10.36 -6.24
CA VAL A 277 3.31 9.53 -6.03
C VAL A 277 4.38 10.20 -5.15
N THR A 278 4.35 11.52 -5.02
CA THR A 278 5.33 12.30 -4.24
C THR A 278 4.83 12.76 -2.88
N CYS A 279 3.64 12.34 -2.47
CA CYS A 279 3.10 12.69 -1.17
C CYS A 279 4.00 12.09 -0.07
N PHE A 280 4.33 12.89 0.93
CA PHE A 280 5.17 12.43 2.05
C PHE A 280 4.75 13.06 3.37
N SER A 281 5.17 12.44 4.47
CA SER A 281 5.06 13.01 5.81
C SER A 281 6.42 13.54 6.26
N ASP A 282 6.49 14.81 6.64
CA ASP A 282 7.74 15.38 7.15
C ASP A 282 8.10 14.84 8.55
N SER A 283 9.24 15.29 9.09
CA SER A 283 9.72 14.87 10.41
C SER A 283 8.80 15.29 11.57
N LYS A 284 7.84 16.20 11.33
CA LYS A 284 6.84 16.64 12.30
C LYS A 284 5.49 15.95 12.11
N GLY A 285 5.39 15.03 11.13
CA GLY A 285 4.16 14.33 10.78
C GLY A 285 3.20 15.15 9.91
N GLN A 286 3.64 16.30 9.36
CA GLN A 286 2.85 17.08 8.43
C GLN A 286 2.78 16.38 7.08
N LYS A 287 1.57 16.22 6.56
CA LYS A 287 1.31 15.66 5.22
C LYS A 287 1.57 16.73 4.17
N ILE A 288 2.42 16.42 3.20
CA ILE A 288 2.83 17.32 2.13
C ILE A 288 2.55 16.61 0.81
N GLU A 289 1.92 17.33 -0.11
CA GLU A 289 1.51 16.79 -1.40
C GLU A 289 2.70 16.41 -2.29
N HIS A 290 3.80 17.17 -2.20
CA HIS A 290 4.99 16.97 -3.02
C HIS A 290 6.28 17.08 -2.22
N ILE A 291 7.11 16.05 -2.30
CA ILE A 291 8.47 16.10 -1.80
C ILE A 291 9.31 17.08 -2.65
N PRO A 292 9.99 18.07 -2.03
CA PRO A 292 10.91 18.94 -2.74
C PRO A 292 12.28 18.27 -2.88
N PHE A 293 12.52 17.53 -3.97
CA PHE A 293 13.74 16.74 -4.16
C PHE A 293 15.02 17.57 -3.98
N ASN A 294 15.04 18.80 -4.50
CA ASN A 294 16.18 19.72 -4.37
C ASN A 294 16.47 20.21 -2.93
N LYS A 295 15.59 19.92 -1.96
CA LYS A 295 15.82 20.25 -0.54
C LYS A 295 16.33 19.07 0.27
N LEU A 296 16.29 17.87 -0.28
CA LEU A 296 16.57 16.64 0.46
C LEU A 296 18.03 16.54 0.91
N MET A 297 18.98 16.67 -0.02
CA MET A 297 20.41 16.65 0.34
C MET A 297 20.81 17.83 1.24
N PRO A 298 20.38 19.09 0.97
CA PRO A 298 20.64 20.18 1.92
C PRO A 298 20.16 19.90 3.35
N LEU A 299 19.00 19.26 3.53
CA LEU A 299 18.51 18.90 4.86
C LEU A 299 19.35 17.81 5.53
N ILE A 300 19.88 16.85 4.76
CA ILE A 300 20.81 15.83 5.26
C ILE A 300 22.13 16.48 5.69
N GLU A 301 22.70 17.33 4.84
CA GLU A 301 23.99 17.99 5.08
C GLU A 301 23.94 18.92 6.31
N ASP A 302 22.79 19.57 6.54
CA ASP A 302 22.51 20.38 7.73
C ASP A 302 22.24 19.55 9.01
N GLY A 303 22.23 18.21 8.92
CA GLY A 303 21.91 17.32 10.04
C GLY A 303 20.45 17.36 10.50
N LYS A 304 19.55 17.94 9.68
CA LYS A 304 18.11 18.04 9.95
C LYS A 304 17.34 16.79 9.53
N MET A 305 17.98 15.92 8.74
CA MET A 305 17.41 14.66 8.29
C MET A 305 18.49 13.58 8.21
N ASP A 306 18.12 12.35 8.59
CA ASP A 306 19.00 11.20 8.47
C ASP A 306 19.04 10.70 7.02
N ILE A 307 20.24 10.39 6.51
CA ILE A 307 20.43 9.93 5.13
C ILE A 307 19.74 8.59 4.84
N SER A 308 19.48 7.76 5.84
CA SER A 308 18.71 6.51 5.70
C SER A 308 17.26 6.73 5.24
N ARG A 309 16.75 7.97 5.30
CA ARG A 309 15.45 8.34 4.72
C ARG A 309 15.37 8.12 3.21
N ILE A 310 16.52 8.13 2.51
CA ILE A 310 16.57 7.77 1.10
C ILE A 310 15.92 6.40 0.88
N SER A 311 16.34 5.40 1.67
CA SER A 311 15.92 4.00 1.49
C SER A 311 14.57 3.67 2.12
N SER A 312 13.90 4.63 2.76
CA SER A 312 12.59 4.41 3.39
C SER A 312 11.45 5.21 2.77
N ASP A 313 11.69 6.46 2.39
CA ASP A 313 10.61 7.38 2.00
C ASP A 313 10.79 7.89 0.56
N TRP A 314 12.04 8.06 0.11
CA TRP A 314 12.30 8.79 -1.13
C TRP A 314 12.27 7.91 -2.36
N VAL A 315 12.73 6.66 -2.26
CA VAL A 315 12.63 5.70 -3.36
C VAL A 315 11.19 5.40 -3.80
N TYR A 316 10.24 5.52 -2.88
CA TYR A 316 8.81 5.45 -3.19
C TYR A 316 8.40 6.61 -4.10
N ALA A 317 8.82 7.83 -3.74
CA ALA A 317 8.48 9.04 -4.47
C ALA A 317 9.19 9.13 -5.82
N SER A 318 10.50 8.89 -5.87
CA SER A 318 11.27 8.94 -7.11
C SER A 318 10.89 7.82 -8.07
N GLY A 319 10.69 6.58 -7.57
CA GLY A 319 10.23 5.47 -8.39
C GLY A 319 8.81 5.67 -8.93
N GLY A 320 7.89 6.17 -8.09
CA GLY A 320 6.54 6.52 -8.55
C GLY A 320 6.53 7.66 -9.58
N LEU A 321 7.41 8.65 -9.42
CA LEU A 321 7.64 9.71 -10.40
C LEU A 321 8.16 9.14 -11.73
N TRP A 322 9.09 8.18 -11.71
CA TRP A 322 9.56 7.52 -12.93
C TRP A 322 8.46 6.76 -13.67
N CYS A 323 7.51 6.16 -12.96
CA CYS A 323 6.32 5.57 -13.58
C CYS A 323 5.47 6.63 -14.30
N GLU A 324 5.28 7.81 -13.70
CA GLU A 324 4.58 8.93 -14.37
C GLU A 324 5.35 9.48 -15.56
N VAL A 325 6.69 9.50 -15.51
CA VAL A 325 7.54 9.86 -16.65
C VAL A 325 7.35 8.88 -17.79
N LEU A 326 7.38 7.56 -17.53
CA LEU A 326 7.16 6.53 -18.56
C LEU A 326 5.79 6.68 -19.23
N ASP A 327 4.73 6.93 -18.44
CA ASP A 327 3.40 7.27 -18.95
C ASP A 327 3.44 8.50 -19.87
N LYS A 328 4.11 9.57 -19.44
CA LYS A 328 4.17 10.85 -20.16
C LYS A 328 4.96 10.76 -21.46
N LEU A 329 6.01 9.95 -21.49
CA LEU A 329 6.82 9.69 -22.69
C LEU A 329 6.08 8.81 -23.71
N GLY A 330 4.91 8.26 -23.36
CA GLY A 330 4.11 7.42 -24.25
C GLY A 330 4.65 5.99 -24.38
N ASN A 331 5.49 5.53 -23.45
CA ASN A 331 5.86 4.13 -23.39
C ASN A 331 4.61 3.33 -22.95
N THR A 332 4.05 2.50 -23.82
CA THR A 332 2.82 1.74 -23.49
C THR A 332 3.11 0.34 -22.94
N ASN A 333 4.36 -0.12 -23.02
CA ASN A 333 4.71 -1.52 -22.76
C ASN A 333 5.56 -1.71 -21.50
N TRP A 334 6.03 -0.64 -20.86
CA TRP A 334 6.93 -0.72 -19.71
C TRP A 334 6.37 -1.57 -18.55
N GLN A 335 5.07 -1.50 -18.27
CA GLN A 335 4.43 -2.34 -17.24
C GLN A 335 4.50 -3.84 -17.61
N ILE A 336 4.33 -4.18 -18.90
CA ILE A 336 4.43 -5.56 -19.38
C ILE A 336 5.88 -6.04 -19.30
N GLN A 337 6.85 -5.17 -19.60
CA GLN A 337 8.27 -5.50 -19.47
C GLN A 337 8.63 -5.80 -18.01
N LEU A 338 8.19 -4.97 -17.06
CA LEU A 338 8.38 -5.23 -15.63
C LEU A 338 7.67 -6.52 -15.18
N ASN A 339 6.45 -6.76 -15.65
CA ASN A 339 5.72 -7.99 -15.31
C ASN A 339 6.38 -9.27 -15.85
N ASN A 340 7.19 -9.18 -16.89
CA ASN A 340 7.88 -10.31 -17.50
C ASN A 340 9.33 -10.47 -17.03
N GLN A 341 9.81 -9.61 -16.13
CA GLN A 341 11.15 -9.72 -15.58
C GLN A 341 11.29 -10.97 -14.70
N THR A 342 12.53 -11.44 -14.52
CA THR A 342 12.84 -12.55 -13.61
C THR A 342 14.10 -12.26 -12.81
N THR A 343 14.40 -13.07 -11.80
CA THR A 343 15.64 -12.97 -11.01
C THR A 343 16.90 -13.02 -11.89
N GLU A 344 16.88 -13.79 -12.99
CA GLU A 344 18.00 -13.92 -13.94
C GLU A 344 18.08 -12.76 -14.94
N LYS A 345 16.94 -12.10 -15.20
CA LYS A 345 16.82 -10.97 -16.13
C LYS A 345 16.03 -9.83 -15.46
N PRO A 346 16.60 -9.20 -14.41
CA PRO A 346 15.92 -8.11 -13.75
C PRO A 346 15.84 -6.90 -14.69
N VAL A 347 14.74 -6.15 -14.58
CA VAL A 347 14.54 -4.89 -15.30
C VAL A 347 14.10 -3.85 -14.29
N THR A 348 14.82 -2.73 -14.23
CA THR A 348 14.48 -1.62 -13.34
C THR A 348 13.76 -0.50 -14.09
N LEU A 349 13.11 0.40 -13.35
CA LEU A 349 12.59 1.65 -13.90
C LEU A 349 13.70 2.48 -14.58
N TYR A 350 14.92 2.45 -14.03
CA TYR A 350 16.07 3.11 -14.64
C TYR A 350 16.40 2.53 -16.03
N ASP A 351 16.41 1.19 -16.17
CA ASP A 351 16.67 0.54 -17.45
C ASP A 351 15.62 0.94 -18.50
N LEU A 352 14.35 0.95 -18.11
CA LEU A 352 13.23 1.34 -18.96
C LEU A 352 13.30 2.81 -19.38
N ILE A 353 13.66 3.70 -18.46
CA ILE A 353 13.85 5.13 -18.76
C ILE A 353 15.01 5.31 -19.73
N LYS A 354 16.14 4.62 -19.51
CA LYS A 354 17.30 4.68 -20.38
C LYS A 354 16.97 4.16 -21.78
N GLU A 355 16.24 3.05 -21.90
CA GLU A 355 15.76 2.52 -23.19
C GLU A 355 14.83 3.51 -23.90
N THR A 356 13.90 4.13 -23.18
CA THR A 356 12.90 5.05 -23.76
C THR A 356 13.54 6.34 -24.31
N ILE A 357 14.69 6.75 -23.75
CA ILE A 357 15.42 7.97 -24.14
C ILE A 357 16.56 7.70 -25.14
N GLY A 358 16.89 6.41 -25.33
CA GLY A 358 18.02 5.90 -26.12
C GLY A 358 18.11 6.42 -27.55
#